data_AF-A0A962DP98-F1
#
_entry.id   AF-A0A962DP98-F1
#
_cell.length_a   1.000
_cell.length_b   1.000
_cell.length_c   1.000
_cell.angle_alpha   90.00
_cell.angle_beta   90.00
_cell.angle_gamma   90.00
#
_symmetry.space_group_name_H-M   'P 1'
#
loop_
_entity.id
_entity.type
_entity.pdbx_description
1 polymer ?
#
loop_
_entity_poly.entity_id
_entity_poly.type
_entity_poly.pdbx_seq_one_letter_code
_entity_poly.pdbx_strand_id
1 'polypeptide(L)'
;MTCILGLWVWTGPVMAGGISTIIDGRKARTSISLPKPGGGDYEADFDLEFHNPVNLTPACLGISAEVLDAAAIASVQARLPDPANQIIDTAFPIKITVEPPAGCGLEFDDEVEIELDTADLVYTGFSPYRLMKAPIGASFRDITAAVTAGSVRSRGSSGTFSEFVMVLDPIQDYATEAQLAYDALDAQLTSIAIGPTAKQTLQTDASISRSALAVSDYAQAIARLDDLTGHCGALGGPTLPNRWRSLRDLQNIEGEIVSQSDHLKFLLGRLNGVP
;
A
#
# COMPACT_ATOMS: atom_id res chain seq x y z
N MET A 1 -21.77 -50.75 -21.52
CA MET A 1 -20.49 -50.03 -21.36
C MET A 1 -20.80 -48.58 -21.68
N THR A 2 -21.24 -47.83 -20.67
CA THR A 2 -21.81 -46.49 -20.83
C THR A 2 -20.81 -45.53 -20.22
N CYS A 3 -20.12 -44.78 -21.08
CA CYS A 3 -19.09 -43.83 -20.67
C CYS A 3 -19.77 -42.50 -20.34
N ILE A 4 -19.83 -42.16 -19.05
CA ILE A 4 -20.35 -40.87 -18.59
C ILE A 4 -19.18 -39.88 -18.65
N LEU A 5 -19.21 -38.97 -19.62
CA LEU A 5 -18.31 -37.81 -19.67
C LEU A 5 -18.72 -36.82 -18.58
N GLY A 6 -17.92 -36.75 -17.52
CA GLY A 6 -18.00 -35.70 -16.51
C GLY A 6 -17.55 -34.37 -17.11
N LEU A 7 -18.51 -33.46 -17.30
CA LEU A 7 -18.27 -32.09 -17.68
C LEU A 7 -17.67 -31.36 -16.47
N TRP A 8 -16.35 -31.19 -16.44
CA TRP A 8 -15.70 -30.31 -15.49
C TRP A 8 -15.99 -28.87 -15.91
N VAL A 9 -16.91 -28.20 -15.22
CA VAL A 9 -17.10 -26.76 -15.31
C VAL A 9 -15.96 -26.12 -14.51
N TRP A 10 -14.98 -25.57 -15.22
CA TRP A 10 -13.94 -24.74 -14.63
C TRP A 10 -14.57 -23.38 -14.30
N THR A 11 -14.93 -23.17 -13.05
CA THR A 11 -15.26 -21.82 -12.55
C THR A 11 -13.95 -21.12 -12.30
N GLY A 12 -13.45 -20.38 -13.30
CA GLY A 12 -12.40 -19.38 -13.07
C GLY A 12 -12.87 -18.34 -12.04
N PRO A 13 -11.95 -17.58 -11.43
CA PRO A 13 -12.31 -16.53 -10.50
C PRO A 13 -13.29 -15.56 -11.17
N VAL A 14 -14.35 -15.21 -10.44
CA VAL A 14 -15.31 -14.20 -10.87
C VAL A 14 -14.59 -12.85 -10.79
N MET A 15 -14.15 -12.34 -11.94
CA MET A 15 -13.67 -10.97 -12.09
C MET A 15 -14.88 -10.02 -11.95
N ALA A 16 -15.23 -9.66 -10.72
CA ALA A 16 -16.26 -8.67 -10.45
C ALA A 16 -15.58 -7.35 -10.08
N GLY A 17 -15.59 -6.40 -11.02
CA GLY A 17 -14.97 -5.09 -10.84
C GLY A 17 -15.77 -4.20 -9.88
N GLY A 18 -15.06 -3.41 -9.08
CA GLY A 18 -15.66 -2.29 -8.36
C GLY A 18 -16.09 -1.17 -9.31
N ILE A 19 -16.98 -0.30 -8.86
CA ILE A 19 -17.44 0.86 -9.64
C ILE A 19 -16.56 2.05 -9.27
N SER A 20 -15.69 2.47 -10.20
CA SER A 20 -14.82 3.62 -10.01
C SER A 20 -15.47 4.92 -10.50
N THR A 21 -15.37 5.96 -9.69
CA THR A 21 -15.81 7.33 -9.98
C THR A 21 -14.68 8.31 -9.73
N ILE A 22 -14.60 9.38 -10.52
CA ILE A 22 -13.62 10.45 -10.32
C ILE A 22 -14.31 11.63 -9.64
N ILE A 23 -13.72 12.06 -8.52
CA ILE A 23 -14.17 13.14 -7.66
C ILE A 23 -13.15 14.28 -7.76
N ASP A 24 -13.66 15.47 -8.05
CA ASP A 24 -12.89 16.72 -8.15
C ASP A 24 -11.64 16.66 -9.06
N GLY A 25 -11.64 15.74 -10.04
CA GLY A 25 -10.55 15.55 -11.00
C GLY A 25 -9.24 14.99 -10.42
N ARG A 26 -9.19 14.68 -9.13
CA ARG A 26 -7.97 14.27 -8.42
C ARG A 26 -8.10 13.02 -7.57
N LYS A 27 -9.33 12.62 -7.25
CA LYS A 27 -9.62 11.45 -6.42
C LYS A 27 -10.39 10.41 -7.21
N ALA A 28 -9.96 9.16 -7.18
CA ALA A 28 -10.69 8.03 -7.70
C ALA A 28 -11.25 7.22 -6.54
N ARG A 29 -12.58 7.11 -6.45
CA ARG A 29 -13.28 6.27 -5.48
C ARG A 29 -13.81 5.04 -6.16
N THR A 30 -13.49 3.86 -5.64
CA THR A 30 -13.96 2.57 -6.15
C THR A 30 -14.73 1.83 -5.07
N SER A 31 -16.05 1.69 -5.27
CA SER A 31 -16.88 0.87 -4.38
C SER A 31 -16.86 -0.58 -4.85
N ILE A 32 -16.48 -1.48 -3.96
CA ILE A 32 -16.30 -2.92 -4.19
C ILE A 32 -17.43 -3.66 -3.49
N SER A 33 -18.13 -4.51 -4.23
CA SER A 33 -19.15 -5.42 -3.72
C SER A 33 -18.93 -6.78 -4.39
N LEU A 34 -18.53 -7.77 -3.61
CA LEU A 34 -18.15 -9.10 -4.10
C LEU A 34 -18.90 -10.20 -3.32
N PRO A 35 -19.42 -11.24 -3.98
CA PRO A 35 -20.24 -12.26 -3.31
C PRO A 35 -19.45 -13.06 -2.27
N LYS A 36 -20.04 -13.23 -1.09
CA LYS A 36 -19.53 -14.08 -0.01
C LYS A 36 -19.90 -15.55 -0.22
N PRO A 37 -19.00 -16.49 0.08
CA PRO A 37 -19.38 -17.89 0.28
C PRO A 37 -20.43 -18.00 1.39
N GLY A 38 -21.63 -18.49 1.08
CA GLY A 38 -22.72 -18.63 2.06
C GLY A 38 -23.74 -17.49 2.07
N GLY A 39 -23.61 -16.48 1.20
CA GLY A 39 -24.59 -15.42 0.99
C GLY A 39 -24.18 -14.07 1.57
N GLY A 40 -24.74 -13.00 1.00
CA GLY A 40 -24.29 -11.62 1.22
C GLY A 40 -23.07 -11.26 0.37
N ASP A 41 -22.57 -10.04 0.56
CA ASP A 41 -21.42 -9.51 -0.18
C ASP A 41 -20.35 -8.99 0.80
N TYR A 42 -19.08 -9.10 0.42
CA TYR A 42 -17.99 -8.32 0.98
C TYR A 42 -18.08 -6.90 0.42
N GLU A 43 -17.97 -5.91 1.30
CA GLU A 43 -18.12 -4.50 0.95
C GLU A 43 -16.88 -3.72 1.35
N ALA A 44 -16.39 -2.90 0.43
CA ALA A 44 -15.31 -1.96 0.71
C ALA A 44 -15.33 -0.74 -0.21
N ASP A 45 -14.81 0.37 0.28
CA ASP A 45 -14.45 1.52 -0.53
C ASP A 45 -12.93 1.61 -0.62
N PHE A 46 -12.43 1.73 -1.86
CA PHE A 46 -11.02 1.90 -2.16
C PHE A 46 -10.81 3.24 -2.88
N ASP A 47 -10.17 4.16 -2.17
CA ASP A 47 -9.92 5.53 -2.60
C ASP A 47 -8.44 5.72 -2.95
N LEU A 48 -8.19 6.34 -4.10
CA LEU A 48 -6.88 6.80 -4.55
C LEU A 48 -6.93 8.31 -4.76
N GLU A 49 -6.09 9.08 -4.08
CA GLU A 49 -6.00 10.53 -4.23
C GLU A 49 -4.64 10.92 -4.81
N PHE A 50 -4.66 11.64 -5.92
CA PHE A 50 -3.49 11.88 -6.77
C PHE A 50 -3.07 13.35 -6.70
N HIS A 51 -1.76 13.56 -6.76
CA HIS A 51 -1.16 14.87 -6.96
C HIS A 51 -0.93 15.14 -8.46
N ASN A 52 -1.53 16.23 -8.96
CA ASN A 52 -1.45 16.69 -10.35
C ASN A 52 -1.65 15.59 -11.42
N PRO A 53 -2.75 14.80 -11.35
CA PRO A 53 -2.92 13.70 -12.28
C PRO A 53 -3.19 14.17 -13.73
N VAL A 54 -2.70 13.40 -14.69
CA VAL A 54 -2.99 13.53 -16.11
C VAL A 54 -3.71 12.28 -16.59
N ASN A 55 -4.78 12.44 -17.39
CA ASN A 55 -5.62 11.35 -17.92
C ASN A 55 -6.23 10.43 -16.84
N LEU A 56 -6.53 10.97 -15.66
CA LEU A 56 -7.26 10.25 -14.62
C LEU A 56 -8.72 10.03 -15.04
N THR A 57 -9.04 8.80 -15.43
CA THR A 57 -10.40 8.35 -15.74
C THR A 57 -10.60 6.93 -15.20
N PRO A 58 -11.85 6.49 -14.95
CA PRO A 58 -12.11 5.15 -14.43
C PRO A 58 -11.49 4.04 -15.28
N ALA A 59 -11.57 4.16 -16.61
CA ALA A 59 -11.00 3.19 -17.54
C ALA A 59 -9.46 3.19 -17.53
N CYS A 60 -8.84 4.32 -17.21
CA CYS A 60 -7.38 4.46 -17.19
C CYS A 60 -6.73 3.97 -15.89
N LEU A 61 -7.51 3.73 -14.83
CA LEU A 61 -6.97 3.23 -13.56
C LEU A 61 -6.69 1.72 -13.60
N GLY A 62 -7.46 0.95 -14.38
CA GLY A 62 -7.31 -0.50 -14.44
C GLY A 62 -7.49 -1.19 -13.09
N ILE A 63 -8.49 -0.77 -12.30
CA ILE A 63 -8.78 -1.36 -10.99
C ILE A 63 -9.62 -2.63 -11.17
N SER A 64 -9.20 -3.69 -10.51
CA SER A 64 -9.96 -4.93 -10.35
C SER A 64 -9.90 -5.40 -8.91
N ALA A 65 -10.94 -6.09 -8.45
CA ALA A 65 -10.96 -6.73 -7.15
C ALA A 65 -11.39 -8.19 -7.30
N GLU A 66 -10.83 -9.07 -6.47
CA GLU A 66 -11.20 -10.48 -6.43
C GLU A 66 -11.23 -11.01 -4.99
N VAL A 67 -12.14 -11.95 -4.75
CA VAL A 67 -12.18 -12.73 -3.51
C VAL A 67 -11.15 -13.84 -3.63
N LEU A 68 -10.20 -13.90 -2.70
CA LEU A 68 -9.17 -14.92 -2.65
C LEU A 68 -9.76 -16.24 -2.17
N ASP A 69 -9.54 -17.30 -2.93
CA ASP A 69 -9.77 -18.67 -2.45
C ASP A 69 -8.61 -19.15 -1.55
N ALA A 70 -8.74 -20.36 -0.99
CA ALA A 70 -7.73 -20.89 -0.07
C ALA A 70 -6.32 -21.02 -0.69
N ALA A 71 -6.22 -21.32 -1.98
CA ALA A 71 -4.93 -21.44 -2.66
C ALA A 71 -4.32 -20.07 -2.93
N ALA A 72 -5.15 -19.10 -3.33
CA ALA A 72 -4.75 -17.72 -3.54
C ALA A 72 -4.33 -17.04 -2.23
N ILE A 73 -5.05 -17.29 -1.13
CA ILE A 73 -4.68 -16.85 0.22
C ILE A 73 -3.28 -17.38 0.58
N ALA A 74 -3.04 -18.68 0.43
CA ALA A 74 -1.72 -19.26 0.73
C ALA A 74 -0.60 -18.64 -0.13
N SER A 75 -0.90 -18.37 -1.42
CA SER A 75 0.05 -17.72 -2.32
C SER A 75 0.35 -16.25 -1.94
N VAL A 76 -0.64 -15.51 -1.44
CA VAL A 76 -0.44 -14.15 -0.93
C VAL A 76 0.35 -14.19 0.38
N GLN A 77 -0.02 -15.04 1.32
CA GLN A 77 0.64 -15.17 2.62
C GLN A 77 2.12 -15.52 2.49
N ALA A 78 2.49 -16.41 1.56
CA ALA A 78 3.88 -16.76 1.30
C ALA A 78 4.75 -15.59 0.82
N ARG A 79 4.13 -14.48 0.38
CA ARG A 79 4.82 -13.26 -0.08
C ARG A 79 4.80 -12.14 0.96
N LEU A 80 4.16 -12.34 2.13
CA LEU A 80 4.13 -11.34 3.20
C LEU A 80 5.51 -11.20 3.89
N PRO A 81 5.82 -10.03 4.48
CA PRO A 81 7.06 -9.82 5.22
C PRO A 81 7.27 -10.81 6.38
N ASP A 82 6.18 -11.15 7.10
CA ASP A 82 6.19 -12.12 8.18
C ASP A 82 5.11 -13.19 7.97
N PRO A 83 5.37 -14.19 7.09
CA PRO A 83 4.37 -15.20 6.74
C PRO A 83 4.02 -16.15 7.89
N ALA A 84 4.77 -16.13 9.00
CA ALA A 84 4.50 -16.95 10.17
C ALA A 84 3.41 -16.34 11.06
N ASN A 85 3.33 -15.01 11.12
CA ASN A 85 2.38 -14.29 11.96
C ASN A 85 1.26 -13.62 11.16
N GLN A 86 1.58 -13.10 9.97
CA GLN A 86 0.65 -12.32 9.16
C GLN A 86 -0.28 -13.23 8.34
N ILE A 87 -1.58 -12.98 8.43
CA ILE A 87 -2.61 -13.78 7.77
C ILE A 87 -3.63 -12.93 7.02
N ILE A 88 -4.23 -13.51 5.99
CA ILE A 88 -5.43 -12.93 5.37
C ILE A 88 -6.63 -13.32 6.24
N ASP A 89 -7.36 -12.32 6.73
CA ASP A 89 -8.58 -12.54 7.50
C ASP A 89 -9.70 -13.02 6.56
N THR A 90 -10.27 -14.19 6.84
CA THR A 90 -11.38 -14.75 6.05
C THR A 90 -12.65 -13.91 6.11
N ALA A 91 -12.75 -12.98 7.07
CA ALA A 91 -13.82 -11.97 7.10
C ALA A 91 -13.69 -10.94 5.97
N PHE A 92 -12.49 -10.73 5.41
CA PHE A 92 -12.26 -9.84 4.27
C PHE A 92 -11.09 -10.33 3.39
N PRO A 93 -11.24 -11.44 2.63
CA PRO A 93 -10.17 -12.02 1.84
C PRO A 93 -10.12 -11.40 0.43
N ILE A 94 -10.12 -10.07 0.33
CA ILE A 94 -10.12 -9.35 -0.95
C ILE A 94 -8.71 -8.94 -1.34
N LYS A 95 -8.35 -9.19 -2.61
CA LYS A 95 -7.21 -8.57 -3.26
C LYS A 95 -7.70 -7.53 -4.26
N ILE A 96 -7.12 -6.34 -4.17
CA ILE A 96 -7.35 -5.25 -5.11
C ILE A 96 -6.10 -5.13 -5.98
N THR A 97 -6.28 -5.03 -7.28
CA THR A 97 -5.20 -4.82 -8.25
C THR A 97 -5.47 -3.52 -8.99
N VAL A 98 -4.45 -2.67 -9.10
CA VAL A 98 -4.48 -1.42 -9.85
C VAL A 98 -3.40 -1.53 -10.91
N GLU A 99 -3.81 -1.74 -12.15
CA GLU A 99 -2.90 -1.92 -13.28
C GLU A 99 -3.31 -0.99 -14.44
N PRO A 100 -2.92 0.30 -14.38
CA PRO A 100 -3.24 1.27 -15.42
C PRO A 100 -2.71 0.82 -16.79
N PRO A 101 -3.54 0.76 -17.84
CA PRO A 101 -3.07 0.37 -19.16
C PRO A 101 -2.05 1.37 -19.71
N ALA A 102 -0.94 0.88 -20.27
CA ALA A 102 0.15 1.75 -20.76
C ALA A 102 -0.29 2.78 -21.82
N GLY A 103 -1.30 2.45 -22.64
CA GLY A 103 -1.83 3.34 -23.67
C GLY A 103 -2.75 4.46 -23.15
N CYS A 104 -3.13 4.44 -21.87
CA CYS A 104 -4.01 5.43 -21.27
C CYS A 104 -3.30 6.75 -20.96
N GLY A 105 -1.98 6.74 -20.82
CA GLY A 105 -1.20 7.94 -20.50
C GLY A 105 -1.56 8.52 -19.12
N LEU A 106 -1.99 7.68 -18.17
CA LEU A 106 -2.12 8.07 -16.77
C LEU A 106 -0.73 8.42 -16.24
N GLU A 107 -0.61 9.62 -15.68
CA GLU A 107 0.59 10.14 -15.03
C GLU A 107 0.17 10.86 -13.74
N PHE A 108 1.06 10.87 -12.75
CA PHE A 108 0.92 11.69 -11.55
C PHE A 108 2.29 12.07 -11.01
N ASP A 109 2.32 13.19 -10.29
CA ASP A 109 3.47 13.65 -9.53
C ASP A 109 3.28 13.25 -8.06
N ASP A 110 4.38 13.21 -7.31
CA ASP A 110 4.43 12.94 -5.87
C ASP A 110 3.71 11.62 -5.49
N GLU A 111 3.42 11.36 -4.23
CA GLU A 111 2.70 10.14 -3.83
C GLU A 111 1.23 10.11 -4.28
N VAL A 112 0.69 8.90 -4.44
CA VAL A 112 -0.75 8.66 -4.39
C VAL A 112 -1.12 8.25 -2.97
N GLU A 113 -2.09 8.94 -2.38
CA GLU A 113 -2.68 8.53 -1.12
C GLU A 113 -3.70 7.42 -1.36
N ILE A 114 -3.68 6.41 -0.48
CA ILE A 114 -4.48 5.20 -0.59
C ILE A 114 -5.29 5.07 0.69
N GLU A 115 -6.61 4.89 0.56
CA GLU A 115 -7.51 4.58 1.66
C GLU A 115 -8.34 3.35 1.32
N LEU A 116 -8.33 2.35 2.20
CA LEU A 116 -9.18 1.17 2.13
C LEU A 116 -10.07 1.13 3.36
N ASP A 117 -11.38 1.14 3.14
CA ASP A 117 -12.41 1.12 4.17
C ASP A 117 -13.30 -0.10 4.00
N THR A 118 -13.51 -0.88 5.07
CA THR A 118 -14.45 -2.00 5.08
C THR A 118 -15.09 -2.21 6.45
N ALA A 119 -16.41 -2.44 6.42
CA ALA A 119 -17.21 -2.77 7.60
C ALA A 119 -17.13 -4.26 7.98
N ASP A 120 -16.52 -5.10 7.15
CA ASP A 120 -16.40 -6.54 7.38
C ASP A 120 -15.37 -6.89 8.46
N LEU A 121 -14.49 -5.95 8.79
CA LEU A 121 -13.45 -6.11 9.81
C LEU A 121 -13.76 -5.28 11.05
N VAL A 122 -13.32 -5.77 12.21
CA VAL A 122 -13.59 -5.13 13.50
C VAL A 122 -12.43 -4.24 13.92
N TYR A 123 -12.67 -2.93 13.98
CA TYR A 123 -11.69 -2.00 14.54
C TYR A 123 -11.56 -2.18 16.06
N THR A 124 -10.31 -2.22 16.53
CA THR A 124 -9.94 -2.13 17.94
C THR A 124 -8.85 -1.08 18.11
N GLY A 125 -8.72 -0.48 19.30
CA GLY A 125 -7.55 0.34 19.60
C GLY A 125 -6.27 -0.50 19.45
N PHE A 126 -5.23 0.05 18.83
CA PHE A 126 -4.07 -0.75 18.38
C PHE A 126 -4.47 -1.86 17.42
N SER A 127 -5.29 -1.50 16.43
CA SER A 127 -5.82 -2.45 15.46
C SER A 127 -4.69 -3.27 14.81
N PRO A 128 -4.86 -4.60 14.73
CA PRO A 128 -3.87 -5.50 14.13
C PRO A 128 -3.87 -5.49 12.59
N TYR A 129 -4.74 -4.70 11.96
CA TYR A 129 -4.84 -4.69 10.51
C TYR A 129 -3.74 -3.85 9.86
N ARG A 130 -3.19 -4.36 8.75
CA ARG A 130 -2.14 -3.75 7.95
C ARG A 130 -2.59 -3.67 6.49
N LEU A 131 -2.38 -2.52 5.86
CA LEU A 131 -2.52 -2.36 4.42
C LEU A 131 -1.19 -2.71 3.75
N MET A 132 -1.18 -3.83 3.03
CA MET A 132 0.00 -4.32 2.33
C MET A 132 -0.09 -4.00 0.84
N LYS A 133 1.06 -3.76 0.20
CA LYS A 133 1.15 -3.71 -1.26
C LYS A 133 2.34 -4.49 -1.83
N ALA A 134 2.22 -4.94 -3.07
CA ALA A 134 3.30 -5.61 -3.80
C ALA A 134 3.22 -5.27 -5.28
N PRO A 135 4.35 -5.17 -6.00
CA PRO A 135 4.38 -5.44 -7.44
C PRO A 135 3.73 -6.80 -7.73
N ILE A 136 3.08 -6.95 -8.90
CA ILE A 136 2.40 -8.20 -9.26
C ILE A 136 3.37 -9.38 -9.14
N GLY A 137 3.01 -10.34 -8.27
CA GLY A 137 3.81 -11.56 -8.01
C GLY A 137 5.07 -11.38 -7.16
N ALA A 138 5.43 -10.15 -6.76
CA ALA A 138 6.58 -9.88 -5.90
C ALA A 138 6.23 -9.90 -4.41
N SER A 139 7.22 -9.78 -3.54
CA SER A 139 7.01 -9.68 -2.10
C SER A 139 6.17 -8.45 -1.74
N PHE A 140 5.26 -8.62 -0.78
CA PHE A 140 4.53 -7.52 -0.17
C PHE A 140 5.44 -6.72 0.76
N ARG A 141 5.08 -5.46 0.91
CA ARG A 141 5.53 -4.61 2.00
C ARG A 141 4.34 -3.91 2.63
N ASP A 142 4.51 -3.54 3.89
CA ASP A 142 3.54 -2.74 4.62
C ASP A 142 3.63 -1.27 4.19
N ILE A 143 2.48 -0.65 3.95
CA ILE A 143 2.34 0.79 3.66
C ILE A 143 1.42 1.48 4.65
N THR A 144 1.07 0.82 5.76
CA THR A 144 0.15 1.34 6.77
C THR A 144 0.73 2.60 7.39
N ALA A 145 0.07 3.72 7.15
CA ALA A 145 0.34 5.02 7.77
C ALA A 145 -0.67 5.34 8.88
N ALA A 146 -1.89 4.82 8.79
CA ALA A 146 -2.89 4.93 9.85
C ALA A 146 -3.94 3.83 9.76
N VAL A 147 -4.51 3.44 10.91
CA VAL A 147 -5.71 2.62 10.99
C VAL A 147 -6.67 3.31 11.95
N THR A 148 -7.85 3.69 11.45
CA THR A 148 -8.78 4.55 12.20
C THR A 148 -10.15 3.89 12.39
N ALA A 149 -10.91 4.41 13.37
CA ALA A 149 -12.23 3.90 13.71
C ALA A 149 -13.31 4.34 12.70
N GLY A 150 -14.33 3.50 12.56
CA GLY A 150 -15.52 3.75 11.75
C GLY A 150 -15.62 2.80 10.56
N SER A 151 -15.62 1.49 10.85
CA SER A 151 -15.14 0.42 9.95
C SER A 151 -13.61 0.43 9.86
N VAL A 152 -12.94 -0.69 9.55
CA VAL A 152 -11.47 -0.69 9.48
C VAL A 152 -11.07 0.14 8.28
N ARG A 153 -10.63 1.38 8.56
CA ARG A 153 -10.12 2.31 7.57
C ARG A 153 -8.62 2.40 7.70
N SER A 154 -7.93 1.73 6.78
CA SER A 154 -6.48 1.78 6.68
C SER A 154 -6.05 2.77 5.61
N ARG A 155 -5.02 3.55 5.91
CA ARG A 155 -4.42 4.53 5.00
C ARG A 155 -2.97 4.19 4.75
N GLY A 156 -2.52 4.52 3.57
CA GLY A 156 -1.12 4.49 3.18
C GLY A 156 -0.87 5.40 1.99
N SER A 157 0.32 5.36 1.45
CA SER A 157 0.66 6.07 0.22
C SER A 157 1.65 5.25 -0.60
N SER A 158 1.88 5.63 -1.85
CA SER A 158 2.91 5.02 -2.69
C SER A 158 3.30 5.91 -3.87
N GLY A 159 4.49 5.72 -4.42
CA GLY A 159 4.84 6.22 -5.75
C GLY A 159 4.46 5.26 -6.90
N THR A 160 3.93 4.06 -6.61
CA THR A 160 3.62 3.04 -7.62
C THR A 160 2.36 2.22 -7.29
N PHE A 161 1.74 1.66 -8.33
CA PHE A 161 0.61 0.73 -8.21
C PHE A 161 1.01 -0.73 -8.44
N SER A 162 0.25 -1.65 -7.88
CA SER A 162 0.16 -3.06 -8.33
C SER A 162 -0.94 -3.80 -7.57
N GLU A 163 -0.62 -4.57 -6.53
CA GLU A 163 -1.58 -5.36 -5.75
C GLU A 163 -1.66 -4.83 -4.31
N PHE A 164 -2.86 -4.82 -3.73
CA PHE A 164 -3.16 -4.40 -2.37
C PHE A 164 -4.00 -5.47 -1.66
N VAL A 165 -3.69 -5.72 -0.39
CA VAL A 165 -4.46 -6.62 0.49
C VAL A 165 -4.50 -6.06 1.90
N MET A 166 -5.60 -6.32 2.60
CA MET A 166 -5.66 -6.13 4.06
C MET A 166 -5.18 -7.41 4.75
N VAL A 167 -4.28 -7.26 5.70
CA VAL A 167 -3.67 -8.36 6.45
C VAL A 167 -3.96 -8.18 7.93
N LEU A 168 -4.24 -9.28 8.62
CA LEU A 168 -4.28 -9.35 10.07
C LEU A 168 -2.91 -9.74 10.60
N ASP A 169 -2.34 -8.89 11.45
CA ASP A 169 -1.06 -9.07 12.13
C ASP A 169 -1.27 -9.14 13.65
N PRO A 170 -1.50 -10.35 14.20
CA PRO A 170 -1.89 -10.54 15.59
C PRO A 170 -0.71 -10.40 16.58
N ILE A 171 0.54 -10.48 16.10
CA ILE A 171 1.75 -10.42 16.93
C ILE A 171 2.61 -9.29 16.39
N GLN A 172 2.31 -8.08 16.84
CA GLN A 172 2.96 -6.86 16.38
C GLN A 172 4.29 -6.66 17.13
N ASP A 173 5.40 -6.69 16.40
CA ASP A 173 6.73 -6.37 16.91
C ASP A 173 7.22 -5.08 16.26
N TYR A 174 6.62 -3.98 16.70
CA TYR A 174 6.89 -2.64 16.18
C TYR A 174 8.37 -2.25 16.23
N ALA A 175 9.14 -2.76 17.19
CA ALA A 175 10.55 -2.44 17.32
C ALA A 175 11.37 -3.09 16.19
N THR A 176 11.14 -4.38 15.94
CA THR A 176 11.79 -5.12 14.85
C THR A 176 11.28 -4.62 13.49
N GLU A 177 9.97 -4.42 13.34
CA GLU A 177 9.36 -3.85 12.13
C GLU A 177 9.97 -2.49 11.78
N ALA A 178 10.16 -1.60 12.77
CA ALA A 178 10.76 -0.29 12.53
C ALA A 178 12.22 -0.40 12.05
N GLN A 179 13.02 -1.33 12.57
CA GLN A 179 14.39 -1.54 12.09
C GLN A 179 14.41 -2.02 10.63
N LEU A 180 13.54 -2.97 10.29
CA LEU A 180 13.41 -3.46 8.91
C LEU A 180 12.92 -2.37 7.95
N ALA A 181 11.99 -1.53 8.40
CA ALA A 181 11.50 -0.40 7.62
C ALA A 181 12.61 0.67 7.40
N TYR A 182 13.47 0.92 8.38
CA TYR A 182 14.66 1.76 8.18
C TYR A 182 15.65 1.15 7.18
N ASP A 183 15.89 -0.16 7.25
CA ASP A 183 16.77 -0.84 6.28
C ASP A 183 16.23 -0.73 4.84
N ALA A 184 14.90 -0.85 4.68
CA ALA A 184 14.24 -0.64 3.39
C ALA A 184 14.38 0.81 2.89
N LEU A 185 14.17 1.79 3.77
CA LEU A 185 14.34 3.21 3.45
C LEU A 185 15.79 3.52 3.06
N ASP A 186 16.75 3.04 3.84
CA ASP A 186 18.18 3.20 3.55
C ASP A 186 18.52 2.61 2.17
N ALA A 187 18.01 1.41 1.86
CA ALA A 187 18.20 0.80 0.55
C ALA A 187 17.61 1.67 -0.58
N GLN A 188 16.40 2.20 -0.42
CA GLN A 188 15.77 3.10 -1.40
C GLN A 188 16.62 4.37 -1.62
N LEU A 189 17.15 4.97 -0.55
CA LEU A 189 17.99 6.17 -0.59
C LEU A 189 19.35 5.94 -1.29
N THR A 190 19.79 4.69 -1.46
CA THR A 190 21.02 4.40 -2.23
C THR A 190 20.82 4.48 -3.75
N SER A 191 19.58 4.55 -4.24
CA SER A 191 19.26 4.53 -5.68
C SER A 191 20.12 5.50 -6.50
N ILE A 192 20.65 5.03 -7.63
CA ILE A 192 21.50 5.83 -8.52
C ILE A 192 20.73 6.96 -9.22
N ALA A 193 19.40 6.87 -9.25
CA ALA A 193 18.54 7.88 -9.86
C ALA A 193 18.33 9.10 -8.95
N ILE A 194 18.71 9.02 -7.67
CA ILE A 194 18.68 10.14 -6.73
C ILE A 194 19.95 10.98 -6.92
N GLY A 195 19.77 12.28 -7.19
CA GLY A 195 20.86 13.23 -7.34
C GLY A 195 21.71 13.36 -6.07
N PRO A 196 23.02 13.66 -6.17
CA PRO A 196 23.93 13.63 -5.02
C PRO A 196 23.52 14.51 -3.83
N THR A 197 23.03 15.72 -4.11
CA THR A 197 22.56 16.65 -3.07
C THR A 197 21.34 16.09 -2.35
N ALA A 198 20.35 15.61 -3.09
CA ALA A 198 19.14 15.03 -2.50
C ALA A 198 19.48 13.78 -1.68
N LYS A 199 20.33 12.90 -2.22
CA LYS A 199 20.81 11.71 -1.53
C LYS A 199 21.45 12.05 -0.18
N GLN A 200 22.39 12.99 -0.17
CA GLN A 200 23.08 13.37 1.07
C GLN A 200 22.12 13.96 2.11
N THR A 201 21.20 14.84 1.70
CA THR A 201 20.20 15.43 2.61
C THR A 201 19.31 14.36 3.22
N LEU A 202 18.66 13.54 2.39
CA LEU A 202 17.70 12.54 2.85
C LEU A 202 18.35 11.43 3.69
N GLN A 203 19.58 11.00 3.34
CA GLN A 203 20.34 10.06 4.17
C GLN A 203 20.72 10.64 5.53
N THR A 204 20.98 11.95 5.59
CA THR A 204 21.27 12.62 6.86
C THR A 204 20.03 12.58 7.76
N ASP A 205 18.86 12.95 7.24
CA ASP A 205 17.61 12.94 8.00
C ASP A 205 17.25 11.53 8.48
N ALA A 206 17.32 10.52 7.59
CA ALA A 206 17.07 9.12 7.91
C ALA A 206 18.04 8.62 9.01
N SER A 207 19.32 8.96 8.94
CA SER A 207 20.33 8.53 9.93
C SER A 207 20.10 9.15 11.31
N ILE A 208 19.69 10.42 11.38
CA ILE A 208 19.38 11.10 12.64
C ILE A 208 18.09 10.50 13.23
N SER A 209 17.09 10.24 12.39
CA SER A 209 15.86 9.58 12.79
C SER A 209 16.12 8.19 13.38
N ARG A 210 16.93 7.38 12.70
CA ARG A 210 17.32 6.03 13.16
C ARG A 210 18.12 6.08 14.46
N SER A 211 18.99 7.09 14.62
CA SER A 211 19.73 7.32 15.86
C SER A 211 18.82 7.69 17.03
N ALA A 212 17.77 8.47 16.80
CA ALA A 212 16.77 8.79 17.82
C ALA A 212 15.97 7.56 18.25
N LEU A 213 15.60 6.68 17.31
CA LEU A 213 15.00 5.37 17.62
C LEU A 213 15.89 4.53 18.56
N ALA A 214 17.21 4.52 18.34
CA ALA A 214 18.15 3.73 19.14
C ALA A 214 18.21 4.14 20.63
N VAL A 215 17.79 5.36 20.95
CA VAL A 215 17.66 5.85 22.34
C VAL A 215 16.21 6.03 22.78
N SER A 216 15.26 5.43 22.04
CA SER A 216 13.82 5.49 22.29
C SER A 216 13.23 6.91 22.31
N ASP A 217 13.86 7.86 21.61
CA ASP A 217 13.30 9.20 21.38
C ASP A 217 12.42 9.20 20.13
N TYR A 218 11.22 8.60 20.27
CA TYR A 218 10.29 8.44 19.16
C TYR A 218 9.77 9.77 18.62
N ALA A 219 9.64 10.79 19.47
CA ALA A 219 9.20 12.13 19.05
C ALA A 219 10.24 12.78 18.13
N GLN A 220 11.53 12.71 18.49
CA GLN A 220 12.59 13.22 17.64
C GLN A 220 12.76 12.41 16.36
N ALA A 221 12.58 11.08 16.42
CA ALA A 221 12.58 10.23 15.22
C ALA A 221 11.47 10.64 14.23
N ILE A 222 10.22 10.75 14.71
CA ILE A 222 9.09 11.20 13.88
C ILE A 222 9.35 12.58 13.28
N ALA A 223 9.81 13.55 14.08
CA ALA A 223 10.12 14.89 13.59
C ALA A 223 11.18 14.89 12.47
N ARG A 224 12.15 13.97 12.49
CA ARG A 224 13.14 13.83 11.40
C ARG A 224 12.58 13.17 10.15
N LEU A 225 11.62 12.26 10.29
CA LEU A 225 10.89 11.75 9.13
C LEU A 225 9.99 12.82 8.50
N ASP A 226 9.45 13.73 9.30
CA ASP A 226 8.73 14.91 8.77
C ASP A 226 9.68 15.86 8.03
N ASP A 227 10.87 16.15 8.58
CA ASP A 227 11.90 16.91 7.86
C ASP A 227 12.29 16.22 6.54
N LEU A 228 12.49 14.90 6.56
CA LEU A 228 12.80 14.09 5.37
C LEU A 228 11.70 14.22 4.32
N THR A 229 10.43 14.10 4.73
CA THR A 229 9.26 14.23 3.84
C THR A 229 9.19 15.65 3.25
N GLY A 230 9.44 16.69 4.06
CA GLY A 230 9.51 18.08 3.60
C GLY A 230 10.64 18.30 2.60
N HIS A 231 11.81 17.68 2.80
CA HIS A 231 12.90 17.71 1.85
C HIS A 231 12.60 16.94 0.56
N CYS A 232 11.87 15.82 0.61
CA CYS A 232 11.38 15.12 -0.57
C CYS A 232 10.55 16.06 -1.47
N GLY A 233 9.55 16.74 -0.91
CA GLY A 233 8.74 17.71 -1.66
C GLY A 233 9.54 18.90 -2.20
N ALA A 234 10.54 19.39 -1.46
CA ALA A 234 11.38 20.51 -1.90
C ALA A 234 12.40 20.12 -3.00
N LEU A 235 12.82 18.85 -3.05
CA LEU A 235 13.85 18.33 -3.95
C LEU A 235 13.26 17.52 -5.12
N GLY A 236 11.93 17.34 -5.15
CA GLY A 236 11.19 16.62 -6.17
C GLY A 236 11.42 17.16 -7.58
N GLY A 237 11.40 16.26 -8.56
CA GLY A 237 11.61 16.56 -9.98
C GLY A 237 12.96 16.04 -10.50
N PRO A 238 13.82 16.88 -11.10
CA PRO A 238 15.05 16.40 -11.74
C PRO A 238 16.07 15.77 -10.78
N THR A 239 16.13 16.23 -9.52
CA THR A 239 17.07 15.74 -8.51
C THR A 239 16.57 14.53 -7.73
N LEU A 240 15.26 14.43 -7.57
CA LEU A 240 14.59 13.31 -6.93
C LEU A 240 13.36 12.96 -7.80
N PRO A 241 13.44 11.92 -8.63
CA PRO A 241 12.35 11.56 -9.54
C PRO A 241 11.03 11.39 -8.79
N ASN A 242 10.04 12.22 -9.10
CA ASN A 242 8.76 12.27 -8.42
C ASN A 242 7.57 12.01 -9.34
N ARG A 243 7.80 11.54 -10.57
CA ARG A 243 6.74 11.30 -11.55
C ARG A 243 6.60 9.82 -11.85
N TRP A 244 5.37 9.35 -11.82
CA TRP A 244 5.00 8.02 -12.29
C TRP A 244 4.20 8.13 -13.58
N ARG A 245 4.36 7.13 -14.45
CA ARG A 245 3.60 7.01 -15.69
C ARG A 245 3.20 5.57 -15.98
N SER A 246 1.98 5.39 -16.49
CA SER A 246 1.41 4.10 -16.94
C SER A 246 2.22 3.38 -18.01
N LEU A 247 3.02 4.10 -18.81
CA LEU A 247 4.01 3.53 -19.73
C LEU A 247 5.18 2.81 -19.02
N ARG A 248 5.33 2.98 -17.70
CA ARG A 248 6.35 2.37 -16.84
C ARG A 248 7.79 2.74 -17.17
N ASP A 249 7.98 3.91 -17.76
CA ASP A 249 9.28 4.43 -18.13
C ASP A 249 9.80 5.54 -17.20
N LEU A 250 8.92 6.06 -16.33
CA LEU A 250 9.27 6.95 -15.24
C LEU A 250 9.06 6.25 -13.89
N GLN A 251 9.99 6.49 -12.96
CA GLN A 251 9.93 5.99 -11.61
C GLN A 251 9.71 7.15 -10.64
N ASN A 252 8.71 7.01 -9.79
CA ASN A 252 8.44 7.94 -8.72
C ASN A 252 9.11 7.45 -7.44
N ILE A 253 10.39 7.79 -7.31
CA ILE A 253 11.21 7.42 -6.16
C ILE A 253 10.82 8.25 -4.94
N GLU A 254 10.49 9.52 -5.16
CA GLU A 254 10.02 10.46 -4.15
C GLU A 254 8.81 9.89 -3.39
N GLY A 255 7.71 9.57 -4.09
CA GLY A 255 6.51 9.05 -3.44
C GLY A 255 6.71 7.69 -2.77
N GLU A 256 7.68 6.89 -3.21
CA GLU A 256 8.06 5.65 -2.51
C GLU A 256 8.90 5.87 -1.25
N ILE A 257 9.65 6.98 -1.16
CA ILE A 257 10.35 7.40 0.05
C ILE A 257 9.35 7.98 1.06
N VAL A 258 8.40 8.81 0.60
CA VAL A 258 7.32 9.35 1.44
C VAL A 258 6.50 8.21 2.04
N SER A 259 6.06 7.26 1.22
CA SER A 259 5.35 6.04 1.64
C SER A 259 6.07 5.27 2.76
N GLN A 260 7.37 5.03 2.61
CA GLN A 260 8.16 4.34 3.63
C GLN A 260 8.33 5.18 4.91
N SER A 261 8.46 6.49 4.75
CA SER A 261 8.59 7.42 5.88
C SER A 261 7.30 7.49 6.70
N ASP A 262 6.13 7.54 6.06
CA ASP A 262 4.84 7.55 6.75
C ASP A 262 4.55 6.21 7.45
N HIS A 263 4.93 5.09 6.83
CA HIS A 263 4.88 3.80 7.51
C HIS A 263 5.80 3.76 8.75
N LEU A 264 7.02 4.28 8.66
CA LEU A 264 7.92 4.41 9.81
C LEU A 264 7.30 5.30 10.91
N LYS A 265 6.70 6.44 10.56
CA LYS A 265 6.00 7.30 11.53
C LYS A 265 4.88 6.55 12.23
N PHE A 266 4.12 5.73 11.51
CA PHE A 266 3.11 4.86 12.09
C PHE A 266 3.71 3.89 13.12
N LEU A 267 4.76 3.15 12.76
CA LEU A 267 5.43 2.22 13.69
C LEU A 267 5.99 2.93 14.93
N LEU A 268 6.62 4.09 14.75
CA LEU A 268 7.15 4.91 15.84
C LEU A 268 6.03 5.47 16.73
N GLY A 269 4.91 5.86 16.14
CA GLY A 269 3.71 6.27 16.86
C GLY A 269 3.21 5.15 17.78
N ARG A 270 3.18 3.92 17.27
CA ARG A 270 2.81 2.71 18.03
C ARG A 270 3.74 2.48 19.22
N LEU A 271 5.05 2.56 19.00
CA LEU A 271 6.07 2.48 20.05
C LEU A 271 5.94 3.62 21.08
N ASN A 272 5.44 4.78 20.66
CA ASN A 272 5.15 5.92 21.51
C ASN A 272 3.77 5.86 22.19
N GLY A 273 3.03 4.75 22.05
CA GLY A 273 1.72 4.55 22.68
C GLY A 273 0.54 5.22 21.97
N VAL A 274 0.71 5.60 20.69
CA VAL A 274 -0.37 6.16 19.87
C VAL A 274 -1.16 5.03 19.19
N PRO A 275 -2.51 5.01 19.35
CA PRO A 275 -3.38 3.97 18.78
C PRO A 275 -3.68 4.15 17.29
#